data_AF-A0A939DRF6-F1
#
_entry.id   AF-A0A939DRF6-F1
#
_cell.length_a   1.000
_cell.length_b   1.000
_cell.length_c   1.000
_cell.angle_alpha   90.00
_cell.angle_beta   90.00
_cell.angle_gamma   90.00
#
_symmetry.space_group_name_H-M   'P 1'
#
loop_
_entity.id
_entity.type
_entity.pdbx_description
1 polymer ?
#
loop_
_entity_poly.entity_id
_entity_poly.type
_entity_poly.pdbx_seq_one_letter_code
_entity_poly.pdbx_strand_id
1 'polypeptide(L)'
;MTVQSFINRKASQLAFFVRAFWDRKIPYREVDLYFWDTMEEWTQVQDRNTQPCTQKERVFWHMLHQLHFWPEHKLLEDPYLRSELKTCLEYLEGDGHCPLDCVGVRP
;
A
#
# COMPACT_ATOMS: atom_id res chain seq x y z
N MET A 1 -18.08 1.66 -7.35
CA MET A 1 -16.70 2.23 -7.43
C MET A 1 -15.88 1.33 -8.33
N THR A 2 -15.12 1.86 -9.29
CA THR A 2 -14.24 1.03 -10.13
C THR A 2 -12.96 0.67 -9.36
N VAL A 3 -12.29 -0.42 -9.77
CA VAL A 3 -11.01 -0.84 -9.19
C VAL A 3 -9.98 0.30 -9.27
N GLN A 4 -9.87 0.96 -10.42
CA GLN A 4 -8.90 2.04 -10.61
C GLN A 4 -9.17 3.25 -9.70
N SER A 5 -10.43 3.67 -9.54
CA SER A 5 -10.78 4.77 -8.62
C SER A 5 -10.52 4.40 -7.16
N PHE A 6 -10.80 3.15 -6.78
CA PHE A 6 -10.50 2.64 -5.44
C PHE A 6 -8.99 2.70 -5.15
N ILE A 7 -8.19 2.10 -6.04
CA ILE A 7 -6.72 2.06 -5.90
C ILE A 7 -6.13 3.46 -5.87
N ASN A 8 -6.57 4.38 -6.73
CA ASN A 8 -6.05 5.74 -6.72
C ASN A 8 -6.31 6.46 -5.40
N ARG A 9 -7.54 6.35 -4.87
CA ARG A 9 -7.90 6.96 -3.58
C ARG A 9 -7.12 6.34 -2.43
N LYS A 10 -7.06 5.01 -2.39
CA LYS A 10 -6.39 4.27 -1.31
C LYS A 10 -4.88 4.43 -1.37
N ALA A 11 -4.26 4.47 -2.55
CA ALA A 11 -2.82 4.71 -2.70
C ALA A 11 -2.37 6.03 -2.03
N SER A 12 -3.11 7.13 -2.24
CA SER A 12 -2.79 8.40 -1.59
C SER A 12 -2.96 8.35 -0.06
N GLN A 13 -3.97 7.63 0.43
CA GLN A 13 -4.15 7.42 1.87
C GLN A 13 -3.03 6.57 2.46
N LEU A 14 -2.68 5.45 1.81
CA LEU A 14 -1.59 4.58 2.21
C LEU A 14 -0.29 5.38 2.32
N ALA A 15 -0.02 6.24 1.35
CA ALA A 15 1.17 7.07 1.36
C ALA A 15 1.22 8.00 2.59
N PHE A 16 0.09 8.63 2.90
CA PHE A 16 -0.05 9.48 4.08
C PHE A 16 0.18 8.70 5.39
N PHE A 17 -0.47 7.54 5.57
CA PHE A 17 -0.32 6.72 6.77
C PHE A 17 1.11 6.22 6.96
N VAL A 18 1.75 5.72 5.89
CA VAL A 18 3.11 5.19 5.97
C VAL A 18 4.12 6.30 6.30
N ARG A 19 4.00 7.48 5.68
CA ARG A 19 4.83 8.64 6.03
C ARG A 19 4.65 9.05 7.49
N ALA A 20 3.40 9.13 7.95
CA ALA A 20 3.10 9.49 9.33
C ALA A 20 3.66 8.45 10.33
N PHE A 21 3.59 7.16 10.00
CA PHE A 21 4.14 6.08 10.80
C PHE A 21 5.68 6.16 10.86
N TRP A 22 6.36 6.32 9.73
CA TRP A 22 7.81 6.48 9.69
C TRP A 22 8.32 7.74 10.39
N ASP A 23 7.54 8.82 10.36
CA ASP A 23 7.80 10.06 11.10
C ASP A 23 7.44 9.93 12.60
N ARG A 24 6.95 8.77 13.05
CA ARG A 24 6.46 8.51 14.43
C ARG A 24 5.34 9.44 14.88
N LYS A 25 4.55 9.97 13.94
CA LYS A 25 3.37 10.81 14.22
C LYS A 25 2.14 9.99 14.59
N ILE A 26 2.09 8.73 14.13
CA ILE A 26 1.05 7.76 14.45
C ILE A 26 1.68 6.43 14.86
N PRO A 27 1.03 5.65 15.74
CA PRO A 27 1.48 4.29 16.06
C PRO A 27 1.18 3.32 14.92
N TYR A 28 1.89 2.19 14.85
CA TYR A 28 1.66 1.13 13.85
C TYR A 28 0.20 0.64 13.82
N ARG A 29 -0.50 0.65 14.97
CA ARG A 29 -1.92 0.28 15.06
C ARG A 29 -2.82 1.04 14.08
N GLU A 30 -2.53 2.31 13.80
CA GLU A 30 -3.32 3.09 12.83
C GLU A 30 -3.11 2.58 11.39
N VAL A 31 -1.90 2.11 11.07
CA VAL A 31 -1.61 1.48 9.77
C VAL A 31 -2.31 0.12 9.66
N ASP A 32 -2.38 -0.65 10.75
CA ASP A 32 -3.09 -1.92 10.79
C ASP A 32 -4.62 -1.74 10.69
N LEU A 33 -5.18 -0.74 11.36
CA LEU A 33 -6.60 -0.37 11.18
C LEU A 33 -6.89 0.03 9.73
N TYR A 34 -6.03 0.86 9.13
CA TYR A 34 -6.15 1.21 7.72
C TYR A 34 -6.12 -0.02 6.79
N PHE A 35 -5.31 -1.04 7.11
CA PHE A 35 -5.30 -2.31 6.38
C PHE A 35 -6.67 -2.97 6.41
N TRP A 36 -7.24 -3.16 7.60
CA TRP A 36 -8.55 -3.81 7.76
C TRP A 36 -9.67 -3.02 7.10
N ASP A 37 -9.71 -1.70 7.26
CA ASP A 37 -10.69 -0.83 6.61
C ASP A 37 -10.57 -0.93 5.08
N THR A 38 -9.35 -1.00 4.56
CA THR A 38 -9.10 -1.15 3.13
C THR A 38 -9.57 -2.50 2.61
N MET A 39 -9.33 -3.57 3.36
CA MET A 39 -9.82 -4.91 3.03
C MET A 39 -11.35 -4.98 3.06
N GLU A 40 -11.99 -4.37 4.06
CA GLU A 40 -13.45 -4.29 4.15
C GLU A 40 -14.03 -3.49 2.98
N GLU A 41 -13.51 -2.29 2.69
CA GLU A 41 -13.98 -1.49 1.55
C GLU A 41 -13.72 -2.20 0.21
N TRP A 42 -12.62 -2.96 0.09
CA TRP A 42 -12.36 -3.79 -1.09
C TRP A 42 -13.51 -4.76 -1.33
N THR A 43 -14.10 -5.34 -0.29
CA THR A 43 -15.27 -6.24 -0.41
C THR A 43 -16.52 -5.60 -1.00
N GLN A 44 -16.56 -4.27 -1.13
CA GLN A 44 -17.67 -3.55 -1.73
C GLN A 44 -17.40 -3.12 -3.19
N VAL A 45 -16.16 -3.26 -3.67
CA VAL A 45 -15.80 -2.95 -5.06
C VAL A 45 -16.43 -3.99 -5.98
N GLN A 46 -17.22 -3.53 -6.96
CA GLN A 46 -17.81 -4.39 -8.00
C GLN A 46 -16.82 -4.56 -9.16
N ASP A 47 -17.02 -5.56 -10.02
CA ASP A 47 -16.22 -5.75 -11.24
C ASP A 47 -14.70 -5.98 -11.03
N ARG A 48 -14.32 -6.59 -9.89
CA ARG A 48 -12.91 -6.87 -9.56
C ARG A 48 -12.22 -7.79 -10.57
N ASN A 49 -12.96 -8.74 -11.11
CA ASN A 49 -12.40 -9.80 -11.96
C ASN A 49 -12.43 -9.45 -13.46
N THR A 50 -13.15 -8.39 -13.84
CA THR A 50 -13.32 -7.98 -15.24
C THR A 50 -12.34 -6.91 -15.67
N GLN A 51 -11.69 -6.21 -14.72
CA GLN A 51 -10.72 -5.15 -15.04
C GLN A 51 -9.27 -5.67 -15.03
N PRO A 52 -8.44 -5.27 -16.02
CA PRO A 52 -7.03 -5.63 -16.06
C PRO A 52 -6.30 -5.03 -14.85
N CYS A 53 -5.46 -5.84 -14.21
CA CYS A 53 -4.68 -5.41 -13.05
C CYS A 53 -3.59 -4.42 -13.49
N THR A 54 -3.68 -3.18 -13.03
CA THR A 54 -2.72 -2.12 -13.38
C THR A 54 -1.43 -2.26 -12.57
N GLN A 55 -0.34 -1.68 -13.06
CA GLN A 55 0.93 -1.70 -12.31
C GLN A 55 0.80 -0.99 -10.95
N LYS A 56 0.08 0.14 -10.90
CA LYS A 56 -0.23 0.85 -9.66
C LYS A 56 -1.00 -0.01 -8.66
N GLU A 57 -1.97 -0.79 -9.13
CA GLU A 57 -2.69 -1.76 -8.30
C GLU A 57 -1.75 -2.83 -7.74
N ARG A 58 -0.82 -3.37 -8.54
CA ARG A 58 0.17 -4.34 -8.06
C ARG A 58 1.06 -3.76 -6.98
N VAL A 59 1.60 -2.56 -7.19
CA VAL A 59 2.45 -1.89 -6.18
C VAL A 59 1.66 -1.60 -4.91
N PHE A 60 0.41 -1.18 -5.04
CA PHE A 60 -0.48 -0.93 -3.90
C PHE A 60 -0.68 -2.19 -3.06
N TRP A 61 -1.09 -3.30 -3.67
CA TRP A 61 -1.31 -4.56 -2.94
C TRP A 61 -0.01 -5.13 -2.36
N HIS A 62 1.09 -5.01 -3.09
CA HIS A 62 2.40 -5.43 -2.59
C HIS A 62 2.76 -4.65 -1.33
N MET A 63 2.67 -3.32 -1.38
CA MET A 63 3.02 -2.45 -0.26
C MET A 63 2.10 -2.69 0.94
N LEU A 64 0.79 -2.78 0.71
CA LEU A 64 -0.20 -3.06 1.75
C LEU A 64 0.09 -4.39 2.45
N HIS A 65 0.43 -5.44 1.68
CA HIS A 65 0.83 -6.73 2.22
C HIS A 65 2.14 -6.64 3.03
N GLN A 66 3.19 -5.98 2.51
CA GLN A 66 4.46 -5.86 3.23
C GLN A 66 4.28 -5.18 4.59
N LEU A 67 3.45 -4.14 4.66
CA LEU A 67 3.20 -3.41 5.91
C LEU A 67 2.49 -4.27 6.95
N HIS A 68 1.57 -5.14 6.54
CA HIS A 68 0.86 -6.02 7.48
C HIS A 68 1.67 -7.29 7.82
N PHE A 69 2.50 -7.77 6.89
CA PHE A 69 3.30 -8.99 7.05
C PHE A 69 4.50 -8.81 8.00
N TRP A 70 5.19 -7.67 7.91
CA TRP A 70 6.38 -7.43 8.72
C TRP A 70 6.02 -6.83 10.08
N PRO A 71 6.74 -7.22 11.15
CA PRO A 71 6.55 -6.62 12.46
C PRO A 71 7.03 -5.17 12.48
N GLU A 72 6.41 -4.34 13.33
CA GLU A 72 6.67 -2.90 13.46
C GLU A 72 8.17 -2.56 13.57
N HIS A 73 8.93 -3.29 14.41
CA HIS A 73 10.35 -3.04 14.59
C HIS A 73 11.12 -3.15 13.26
N LYS A 74 10.79 -4.15 12.44
CA LYS A 74 11.47 -4.38 11.16
C LYS A 74 11.14 -3.28 10.15
N LEU A 75 9.88 -2.82 10.13
CA LEU A 75 9.45 -1.70 9.28
C LEU A 75 10.15 -0.37 9.59
N LEU A 76 10.65 -0.21 10.82
CA LEU A 76 11.33 1.01 11.28
C LEU A 76 12.85 0.91 11.19
N GLU A 77 13.41 -0.26 11.53
CA GLU A 77 14.84 -0.46 11.76
C GLU A 77 15.57 -1.07 10.56
N ASP A 78 14.89 -1.81 9.67
CA ASP A 78 15.50 -2.42 8.51
C ASP A 78 15.65 -1.38 7.37
N PRO A 79 16.88 -0.92 7.06
CA PRO A 79 17.09 0.14 6.08
C PRO A 79 16.82 -0.32 4.65
N TYR A 80 17.00 -1.61 4.35
CA TYR A 80 16.77 -2.16 3.02
C TYR A 80 15.27 -2.22 2.74
N LEU A 81 14.50 -2.83 3.65
CA LEU A 81 13.05 -2.90 3.56
C LEU A 81 12.44 -1.49 3.47
N ARG A 82 12.91 -0.56 4.31
CA ARG A 82 12.41 0.81 4.30
C ARG A 82 12.71 1.52 2.98
N SER A 83 13.87 1.28 2.38
CA SER A 83 14.21 1.82 1.06
C SER A 83 13.29 1.28 -0.03
N GLU A 84 13.04 -0.03 -0.04
CA GLU A 84 12.13 -0.66 -1.02
C GLU A 84 10.69 -0.14 -0.89
N LEU A 85 10.18 -0.08 0.34
CA LEU A 85 8.85 0.48 0.62
C LEU A 85 8.77 1.95 0.24
N LYS A 86 9.85 2.71 0.40
CA LYS A 86 9.89 4.13 0.02
C LYS A 86 9.81 4.30 -1.50
N THR A 87 10.50 3.47 -2.27
CA THR A 87 10.36 3.47 -3.74
C THR A 87 8.93 3.12 -4.18
N CYS A 88 8.30 2.15 -3.52
CA CYS A 88 6.89 1.82 -3.76
C CYS A 88 5.97 3.02 -3.46
N LEU A 89 6.19 3.68 -2.34
CA LEU A 89 5.43 4.86 -1.90
C LEU A 89 5.51 6.01 -2.92
N GLU A 90 6.73 6.35 -3.35
CA GLU A 90 6.98 7.42 -4.33
C GLU A 90 6.28 7.11 -5.66
N TYR A 91 6.28 5.85 -6.10
CA TYR A 91 5.54 5.43 -7.29
C TYR A 91 4.01 5.55 -7.12
N LEU A 92 3.47 5.24 -5.94
CA LEU A 92 2.04 5.37 -5.65
C LEU A 92 1.57 6.83 -5.64
N GLU A 93 2.43 7.76 -5.22
CA GLU A 93 2.21 9.21 -5.24
C GLU A 93 2.37 9.81 -6.64
N GLY A 94 3.08 9.13 -7.54
CA GLY A 94 3.30 9.54 -8.94
C GLY A 94 4.64 10.22 -9.21
N ASP A 95 5.50 10.32 -8.20
CA ASP A 95 6.81 10.98 -8.26
C ASP A 95 7.98 9.99 -8.46
N GLY A 96 7.72 8.69 -8.36
CA GLY A 96 8.75 7.63 -8.39
C GLY A 96 8.76 6.76 -9.65
N HIS A 97 9.86 6.03 -9.82
CA HIS A 97 9.97 4.95 -10.81
C HIS A 97 9.23 3.71 -10.34
N CYS A 98 8.70 2.91 -11.29
CA CYS A 98 8.08 1.64 -10.92
C CYS A 98 9.10 0.73 -10.24
N PRO A 99 8.84 0.26 -9.00
CA PRO A 99 9.72 -0.68 -8.32
C PRO A 99 9.84 -1.99 -9.11
N LEU A 100 11.03 -2.57 -9.08
CA LEU A 100 11.31 -3.92 -9.59
C LEU A 100 10.71 -4.94 -8.60
N ASP A 101 10.22 -6.08 -9.11
CA ASP A 101 9.70 -7.21 -8.30
C ASP A 101 8.47 -6.97 -7.41
N CYS A 102 7.64 -5.95 -7.69
CA CYS A 102 6.34 -5.82 -7.05
C CYS A 102 5.32 -6.83 -7.60
N VAL A 103 5.15 -7.95 -6.89
CA VAL A 103 4.21 -9.05 -7.24
C VAL A 103 2.90 -8.97 -6.45
N GLY A 104 2.40 -7.77 -6.17
CA GLY A 104 1.14 -7.62 -5.45
C GLY A 104 -0.04 -8.17 -6.26
N VAL A 105 -0.83 -9.04 -5.63
CA VAL A 105 -2.04 -9.63 -6.21
C VAL A 105 -3.23 -9.18 -5.39
N ARG A 106 -4.33 -8.82 -6.07
CA ARG A 106 -5.56 -8.45 -5.40
C ARG A 106 -6.12 -9.64 -4.58
N PRO A 107 -6.70 -9.40 -3.39
CA PRO A 107 -7.41 -10.41 -2.62
C PRO A 107 -8.68 -10.89 -3.32
#